data_AF-N1WYP3-F1
#
_entry.id   AF-N1WYP3-F1
#
_cell.length_a   1.000
_cell.length_b   1.000
_cell.length_c   1.000
_cell.angle_alpha   90.00
_cell.angle_beta   90.00
_cell.angle_gamma   90.00
#
_symmetry.space_group_name_H-M   'P 1'
#
loop_
_entity.id
_entity.type
_entity.pdbx_description
1 polymer ?
#
loop_
_entity_poly.entity_id
_entity_poly.type
_entity_poly.pdbx_seq_one_letter_code
_entity_poly.pdbx_strand_id
1 'polypeptide(L)'
;MKTLIFILALILNFGYTSAQEKLLEKGMESGKVEKGTYYKTQDNLLNKFIGVWQNEIDGKTFSLKIYKEKTLLKSHGVYIDVLKGLYCYSTVKCNFDNLDASLRRSESSIEMLEKGKVEFRVKDIKLEKLANVNFEILDNGSAKWVLFSRF
;
A
#
# COMPACT_ATOMS: atom_id res chain seq x y z
N MET A 1 -5.50 -22.43 45.96
CA MET A 1 -4.84 -23.02 44.77
C MET A 1 -5.81 -23.27 43.60
N LYS A 2 -6.97 -23.91 43.80
CA LYS A 2 -7.90 -24.23 42.70
C LYS A 2 -8.41 -22.99 41.93
N THR A 3 -8.68 -21.89 42.63
CA THR A 3 -9.16 -20.63 42.03
C THR A 3 -8.10 -19.93 41.18
N LEU A 4 -6.84 -19.98 41.60
CA LEU A 4 -5.70 -19.40 40.86
C LEU A 4 -5.44 -20.14 39.54
N ILE A 5 -5.56 -21.47 39.55
CA ILE A 5 -5.43 -22.30 38.33
C ILE A 5 -6.54 -21.97 37.32
N PHE A 6 -7.75 -21.73 37.81
CA PHE A 6 -8.90 -21.39 36.96
C PHE A 6 -8.75 -20.01 36.29
N ILE A 7 -8.24 -19.03 37.02
CA ILE A 7 -7.97 -17.68 36.49
C ILE A 7 -6.84 -17.74 35.45
N LEU A 8 -5.77 -18.51 35.72
CA LEU A 8 -4.66 -18.68 34.78
C LEU A 8 -5.13 -19.36 33.48
N ALA A 9 -5.99 -20.37 33.59
CA ALA A 9 -6.59 -21.06 32.45
C ALA A 9 -7.51 -20.13 31.64
N LEU A 10 -8.28 -19.25 32.28
CA LEU A 10 -9.09 -18.25 31.56
C LEU A 10 -8.20 -17.28 30.77
N ILE A 11 -7.15 -16.73 31.39
CA ILE A 11 -6.26 -15.74 30.77
C ILE A 11 -5.49 -16.35 29.59
N LEU A 12 -5.07 -17.62 29.68
CA LEU A 12 -4.39 -18.32 28.59
C LEU A 12 -5.29 -18.56 27.35
N ASN A 13 -6.62 -18.67 27.53
CA ASN A 13 -7.55 -18.84 26.41
C ASN A 13 -7.83 -17.55 25.63
N PHE A 14 -7.58 -16.37 26.22
CA PHE A 14 -7.71 -15.08 25.52
C PHE A 14 -6.45 -14.70 24.71
N GLY A 15 -5.36 -15.48 24.81
CA GLY A 15 -4.06 -15.13 24.24
C GLY A 15 -3.90 -15.37 22.73
N TYR A 16 -4.86 -16.02 22.06
CA TYR A 16 -4.70 -16.47 20.66
C TYR A 16 -5.77 -15.95 19.71
N THR A 17 -6.26 -14.73 19.89
CA THR A 17 -6.95 -13.98 18.83
C THR A 17 -5.92 -13.44 17.84
N SER A 18 -5.19 -14.32 17.15
CA SER A 18 -4.51 -13.94 15.93
C SER A 18 -5.58 -13.59 14.89
N ALA A 19 -5.52 -12.39 14.34
CA ALA A 19 -6.35 -12.01 13.20
C ALA A 19 -6.15 -13.08 12.12
N GLN A 20 -7.24 -13.70 11.64
CA GLN A 20 -7.15 -14.72 10.60
C GLN A 20 -6.47 -14.11 9.38
N GLU A 21 -5.34 -14.65 8.98
CA GLU A 21 -4.61 -14.24 7.78
C GLU A 21 -4.94 -15.23 6.66
N LYS A 22 -5.38 -14.71 5.51
CA LYS A 22 -5.65 -15.50 4.31
C LYS A 22 -4.97 -14.87 3.12
N LEU A 23 -4.59 -15.67 2.14
CA LEU A 23 -4.08 -15.15 0.88
C LEU A 23 -5.25 -14.67 0.01
N LEU A 24 -5.11 -13.50 -0.60
CA LEU A 24 -6.07 -12.99 -1.58
C LEU A 24 -5.77 -13.63 -2.94
N GLU A 25 -6.67 -14.49 -3.40
CA GLU A 25 -6.57 -15.17 -4.69
C GLU A 25 -7.33 -14.43 -5.80
N LYS A 26 -6.85 -14.56 -7.03
CA LYS A 26 -7.50 -14.01 -8.22
C LYS A 26 -8.85 -14.71 -8.42
N GLY A 27 -9.92 -13.94 -8.63
CA GLY A 27 -11.27 -14.47 -8.83
C GLY A 27 -12.04 -14.75 -7.54
N MET A 28 -11.49 -14.41 -6.37
CA MET A 28 -12.23 -14.52 -5.11
C MET A 28 -13.46 -13.60 -5.10
N GLU A 29 -14.65 -14.17 -4.90
CA GLU A 29 -15.90 -13.42 -4.84
C GLU A 29 -16.00 -12.59 -3.56
N SER A 30 -16.37 -11.31 -3.71
CA SER A 30 -16.51 -10.36 -2.59
C SER A 30 -17.55 -10.79 -1.54
N GLY A 31 -18.51 -11.64 -1.89
CA GLY A 31 -19.53 -12.15 -0.98
C GLY A 31 -19.06 -13.24 -0.02
N LYS A 32 -17.88 -13.82 -0.22
CA LYS A 32 -17.34 -14.94 0.58
C LYS A 32 -16.23 -14.53 1.55
N VAL A 33 -16.03 -13.23 1.76
CA VAL A 33 -14.98 -12.73 2.65
C VAL A 33 -15.43 -12.74 4.11
N GLU A 34 -14.55 -13.20 5.00
CA GLU A 34 -14.79 -13.32 6.43
C GLU A 34 -14.40 -12.02 7.13
N LYS A 35 -15.35 -11.39 7.83
CA LYS A 35 -15.11 -10.15 8.59
C LYS A 35 -13.98 -10.31 9.61
N GLY A 36 -13.17 -9.27 9.77
CA GLY A 36 -12.00 -9.26 10.66
C GLY A 36 -10.76 -9.95 10.09
N THR A 37 -10.89 -10.68 8.99
CA THR A 37 -9.77 -11.36 8.33
C THR A 37 -8.88 -10.38 7.60
N TYR A 38 -7.58 -10.64 7.63
CA TYR A 38 -6.59 -9.98 6.82
C TYR A 38 -6.31 -10.81 5.56
N TYR A 39 -6.74 -10.29 4.42
CA TYR A 39 -6.48 -10.85 3.11
C TYR A 39 -5.20 -10.25 2.53
N LYS A 40 -4.09 -10.96 2.69
CA LYS A 40 -2.77 -10.56 2.21
C LYS A 40 -2.68 -10.75 0.71
N THR A 41 -2.17 -9.75 -0.01
CA THR A 41 -1.90 -9.92 -1.45
C THR A 41 -0.63 -10.77 -1.62
N GLN A 42 -0.57 -11.59 -2.68
CA GLN A 42 0.66 -12.33 -3.01
C GLN A 42 1.86 -11.37 -3.05
N ASP A 43 2.93 -11.74 -2.34
CA ASP A 43 4.06 -10.85 -2.09
C ASP A 43 4.74 -10.39 -3.40
N ASN A 44 4.85 -11.28 -4.40
CA ASN A 44 5.41 -10.97 -5.72
C ASN A 44 4.61 -9.90 -6.50
N LEU A 45 3.32 -9.74 -6.22
CA LEU A 45 2.46 -8.84 -6.98
C LEU A 45 2.73 -7.38 -6.63
N LEU A 46 2.89 -7.08 -5.32
CA LEU A 46 3.08 -5.71 -4.83
C LEU A 46 4.54 -5.38 -4.55
N ASN A 47 5.37 -6.34 -4.15
CA ASN A 47 6.73 -6.05 -3.68
C ASN A 47 7.63 -5.45 -4.76
N LYS A 48 7.38 -5.75 -6.05
CA LYS A 48 8.12 -5.16 -7.17
C LYS A 48 8.09 -3.63 -7.18
N PHE A 49 7.01 -3.03 -6.66
CA PHE A 49 6.85 -1.57 -6.63
C PHE A 49 7.49 -0.92 -5.40
N ILE A 50 7.67 -1.69 -4.32
CA ILE A 50 8.06 -1.17 -3.01
C ILE A 50 9.53 -0.74 -3.06
N GLY A 51 9.81 0.47 -2.58
CA GLY A 51 11.15 1.03 -2.57
C GLY A 51 11.16 2.54 -2.68
N VAL A 52 12.35 3.09 -2.85
CA VAL A 52 12.56 4.51 -3.15
C VAL A 52 13.08 4.62 -4.57
N TRP A 53 12.31 5.27 -5.43
CA TRP A 53 12.63 5.56 -6.82
C TRP A 53 13.11 7.00 -6.91
N GLN A 54 14.23 7.23 -7.60
CA GLN A 54 14.84 8.55 -7.67
C GLN A 54 15.23 8.91 -9.10
N ASN A 55 15.11 10.19 -9.43
CA ASN A 55 15.67 10.76 -10.64
C ASN A 55 16.12 12.20 -10.39
N GLU A 56 17.13 12.65 -11.13
CA GLU A 56 17.58 14.04 -11.12
C GLU A 56 16.96 14.80 -12.28
N ILE A 57 16.36 15.95 -11.97
CA ILE A 57 15.71 16.85 -12.94
C ILE A 57 16.09 18.27 -12.54
N ASP A 58 16.70 19.03 -13.45
CA ASP A 58 17.07 20.44 -13.24
C ASP A 58 17.86 20.71 -11.94
N GLY A 59 18.81 19.84 -11.61
CA GLY A 59 19.63 19.96 -10.38
C GLY A 59 18.87 19.68 -9.07
N LYS A 60 17.65 19.15 -9.16
CA LYS A 60 16.84 18.68 -8.03
C LYS A 60 16.61 17.18 -8.12
N THR A 61 16.48 16.53 -6.98
CA THR A 61 16.12 15.12 -6.90
C THR A 61 14.61 15.00 -6.73
N PHE A 62 13.97 14.31 -7.68
CA PHE A 62 12.65 13.73 -7.47
C PHE A 62 12.81 12.38 -6.78
N SER A 63 12.20 12.21 -5.61
CA SER A 63 12.17 10.95 -4.88
C SER A 63 10.75 10.50 -4.62
N LEU A 64 10.45 9.24 -4.94
CA LEU A 64 9.17 8.60 -4.72
C LEU A 64 9.37 7.35 -3.88
N LYS A 65 8.80 7.35 -2.68
CA LYS A 65 8.74 6.16 -1.82
C LYS A 65 7.42 5.46 -2.03
N ILE A 66 7.44 4.21 -2.47
CA ILE A 66 6.27 3.34 -2.54
C ILE A 66 6.37 2.30 -1.42
N TYR A 67 5.27 2.08 -0.71
CA TYR A 67 5.20 1.12 0.39
C TYR A 67 3.81 0.47 0.46
N LYS A 68 3.75 -0.63 1.19
CA LYS A 68 2.53 -1.40 1.43
C LYS A 68 1.97 -1.08 2.81
N GLU A 69 0.66 -0.92 2.91
CA GLU A 69 -0.03 -0.68 4.17
C GLU A 69 -1.27 -1.59 4.29
N LYS A 70 -1.45 -2.19 5.47
CA LYS A 70 -2.67 -2.92 5.83
C LYS A 70 -3.81 -1.94 6.06
N THR A 71 -4.82 -1.96 5.20
CA THR A 71 -5.97 -1.04 5.24
C THR A 71 -7.28 -1.80 5.48
N LEU A 72 -8.15 -1.25 6.34
CA LEU A 72 -9.51 -1.74 6.53
C LEU A 72 -10.40 -1.34 5.34
N LEU A 73 -10.92 -2.34 4.62
CA LEU A 73 -11.98 -2.17 3.64
C LEU A 73 -13.34 -2.16 4.35
N LYS A 74 -13.80 -0.95 4.70
CA LYS A 74 -14.99 -0.75 5.55
C LYS A 74 -16.25 -1.42 5.03
N SER A 75 -16.46 -1.48 3.71
CA SER A 75 -17.65 -2.10 3.10
C SER A 75 -17.80 -3.58 3.44
N HIS A 76 -16.69 -4.29 3.67
CA HIS A 76 -16.67 -5.73 3.94
C HIS A 76 -16.13 -6.06 5.34
N GLY A 77 -15.60 -5.08 6.08
CA GLY A 77 -15.05 -5.29 7.41
C GLY A 77 -13.79 -6.18 7.40
N VAL A 78 -13.02 -6.15 6.31
CA VAL A 78 -11.81 -6.97 6.13
C VAL A 78 -10.59 -6.07 5.97
N TYR A 79 -9.41 -6.60 6.27
CA TYR A 79 -8.15 -5.90 6.02
C TYR A 79 -7.52 -6.40 4.72
N ILE A 80 -6.95 -5.50 3.93
CA ILE A 80 -6.23 -5.82 2.68
C ILE A 80 -4.92 -5.05 2.60
N ASP A 81 -4.00 -5.55 1.77
CA ASP A 81 -2.81 -4.81 1.39
C ASP A 81 -3.13 -3.74 0.35
N VAL A 82 -2.69 -2.51 0.59
CA VAL A 82 -2.82 -1.38 -0.35
C VAL A 82 -1.46 -0.74 -0.57
N LEU A 83 -1.14 -0.43 -1.83
CA LEU A 83 0.02 0.40 -2.16
C LEU A 83 -0.28 1.86 -1.86
N LYS A 84 0.64 2.48 -1.14
CA LYS A 84 0.70 3.91 -0.90
C LYS A 84 2.05 4.43 -1.36
N GLY A 85 2.12 5.75 -1.52
CA GLY A 85 3.40 6.39 -1.72
C GLY A 85 3.46 7.78 -1.15
N LEU A 86 4.68 8.29 -1.12
CA LEU A 86 5.02 9.67 -0.79
C LEU A 86 6.01 10.15 -1.85
N TYR A 87 5.91 11.40 -2.26
CA TYR A 87 6.92 11.99 -3.13
C TYR A 87 7.46 13.29 -2.56
N CYS A 88 8.67 13.60 -2.99
CA CYS A 88 9.37 14.83 -2.65
C CYS A 88 10.21 15.27 -3.85
N TYR A 89 10.27 16.59 -4.07
CA TYR A 89 11.08 17.21 -5.11
C TYR A 89 11.91 18.32 -4.48
N SER A 90 13.22 18.10 -4.35
CA SER A 90 14.07 18.95 -3.52
C SER A 90 15.54 18.91 -3.96
N THR A 91 16.30 19.94 -3.61
CA THR A 91 17.78 19.97 -3.72
C THR A 91 18.45 19.26 -2.55
N VAL A 92 17.74 19.06 -1.44
CA VAL A 92 18.22 18.33 -0.26
C VAL A 92 17.59 16.95 -0.18
N LYS A 93 18.24 16.03 0.55
CA LYS A 93 17.73 14.68 0.78
C LYS A 93 16.31 14.73 1.36
N CYS A 94 15.39 14.03 0.70
CA CYS A 94 13.99 13.98 1.10
C CYS A 94 13.83 13.27 2.46
N ASN A 95 13.05 13.88 3.36
CA ASN A 95 12.55 13.24 4.57
C ASN A 95 11.11 12.80 4.31
N PHE A 96 10.83 11.50 4.47
CA PHE A 96 9.50 10.92 4.22
C PHE A 96 8.60 10.90 5.47
N ASP A 97 9.05 11.41 6.61
CA ASP A 97 8.28 11.39 7.87
C ASP A 97 7.24 12.52 7.95
N ASN A 98 7.39 13.57 7.15
CA ASN A 98 6.55 14.77 7.19
C ASN A 98 6.42 15.39 5.79
N LEU A 99 5.54 14.83 4.95
CA LEU A 99 5.36 15.30 3.58
C LEU A 99 3.94 15.77 3.29
N ASP A 100 3.88 16.90 2.59
CA ASP A 100 2.65 17.53 2.11
C ASP A 100 2.03 16.78 0.93
N ALA A 101 2.74 15.80 0.36
CA ALA A 101 2.34 15.08 -0.83
C ALA A 101 2.24 13.57 -0.60
N SER A 102 1.06 13.02 -0.90
CA SER A 102 0.74 11.61 -0.69
C SER A 102 0.11 10.99 -1.93
N LEU A 103 0.32 9.69 -2.05
CA LEU A 103 -0.18 8.88 -3.14
C LEU A 103 -0.97 7.71 -2.58
N ARG A 104 -2.15 7.50 -3.14
CA ARG A 104 -2.97 6.33 -2.84
C ARG A 104 -3.26 5.60 -4.13
N ARG A 105 -3.07 4.28 -4.14
CA ARG A 105 -3.49 3.45 -5.27
C ARG A 105 -4.96 3.74 -5.58
N SER A 106 -5.25 4.02 -6.85
CA SER A 106 -6.62 4.12 -7.33
C SER A 106 -7.18 2.70 -7.54
N GLU A 107 -7.81 2.45 -8.69
CA GLU A 107 -8.35 1.17 -9.11
C GLU A 107 -7.40 0.54 -10.13
N SER A 108 -6.37 -0.16 -9.64
CA SER A 108 -5.54 -0.99 -10.51
C SER A 108 -6.03 -2.43 -10.48
N SER A 109 -6.31 -2.99 -11.66
CA SER A 109 -6.66 -4.41 -11.79
C SER A 109 -5.45 -5.30 -11.44
N ILE A 110 -5.72 -6.55 -11.07
CA ILE A 110 -4.65 -7.54 -10.83
C ILE A 110 -3.77 -7.69 -12.07
N GLU A 111 -4.36 -7.69 -13.27
CA GLU A 111 -3.63 -7.80 -14.53
C GLU A 111 -2.65 -6.63 -14.75
N MET A 112 -3.01 -5.41 -14.37
CA MET A 112 -2.08 -4.27 -14.43
C MET A 112 -0.89 -4.48 -13.48
N LEU A 113 -1.14 -4.95 -12.26
CA LEU A 113 -0.10 -5.22 -11.27
C LEU A 113 0.83 -6.36 -11.72
N GLU A 114 0.27 -7.40 -12.35
CA GLU A 114 1.02 -8.49 -12.98
C GLU A 114 2.00 -7.92 -14.02
N LYS A 115 1.52 -6.99 -14.87
CA LYS A 115 2.31 -6.26 -15.89
C LYS A 115 3.20 -5.14 -15.33
N GLY A 116 3.34 -5.01 -14.02
CA GLY A 116 4.21 -3.98 -13.41
C GLY A 116 3.67 -2.56 -13.52
N LYS A 117 2.34 -2.39 -13.65
CA LYS A 117 1.65 -1.09 -13.77
C LYS A 117 0.76 -0.83 -12.57
N VAL A 118 0.78 0.40 -12.09
CA VAL A 118 -0.11 0.87 -11.01
C VAL A 118 -0.49 2.33 -11.24
N GLU A 119 -1.73 2.65 -10.92
CA GLU A 119 -2.23 4.01 -10.93
C GLU A 119 -2.29 4.56 -9.51
N PHE A 120 -1.79 5.78 -9.36
CA PHE A 120 -1.93 6.53 -8.11
C PHE A 120 -2.78 7.78 -8.31
N ARG A 121 -3.62 8.06 -7.33
CA ARG A 121 -4.14 9.40 -7.11
C ARG A 121 -3.17 10.14 -6.21
N VAL A 122 -2.75 11.31 -6.67
CA VAL A 122 -1.82 12.20 -5.99
C VAL A 122 -2.60 13.34 -5.35
N LYS A 123 -2.26 13.63 -4.09
CA LYS A 123 -2.67 14.84 -3.39
C LYS A 123 -1.43 15.53 -2.84
N ASP A 124 -1.12 16.71 -3.36
CA ASP A 124 -0.09 17.60 -2.85
C ASP A 124 -0.76 18.82 -2.23
N ILE A 125 -0.68 18.93 -0.91
CA ILE A 125 -1.30 19.98 -0.12
C ILE A 125 -0.53 21.29 -0.32
N LYS A 126 0.80 21.25 -0.36
CA LYS A 126 1.66 22.43 -0.48
C LYS A 126 1.52 23.10 -1.83
N LEU A 127 1.37 22.31 -2.88
CA LEU A 127 1.18 22.81 -4.24
C LEU A 127 -0.30 22.94 -4.62
N GLU A 128 -1.22 22.60 -3.72
CA GLU A 128 -2.67 22.55 -3.96
C GLU A 128 -3.05 21.77 -5.22
N LYS A 129 -2.40 20.62 -5.44
CA LYS A 129 -2.56 19.81 -6.66
C LYS A 129 -3.21 18.47 -6.39
N LEU A 130 -4.16 18.14 -7.26
CA LEU A 130 -4.74 16.82 -7.40
C LEU A 130 -4.43 16.27 -8.80
N ALA A 131 -4.01 15.02 -8.86
CA ALA A 131 -3.61 14.41 -10.12
C ALA A 131 -3.77 12.90 -10.12
N ASN A 132 -3.86 12.31 -11.31
CA ASN A 132 -3.65 10.87 -11.51
C ASN A 132 -2.38 10.62 -12.30
N VAL A 133 -1.65 9.60 -11.88
CA VAL A 133 -0.33 9.25 -12.41
C VAL A 133 -0.25 7.74 -12.65
N ASN A 134 0.40 7.37 -13.75
CA ASN A 134 0.76 6.01 -14.09
C ASN A 134 2.20 5.76 -13.65
N PHE A 135 2.40 4.67 -12.92
CA PHE A 135 3.71 4.15 -12.57
C PHE A 135 3.90 2.77 -13.19
N GLU A 136 4.99 2.61 -13.94
CA GLU A 136 5.32 1.38 -14.67
C GLU A 136 6.76 0.98 -14.39
N ILE A 137 6.98 -0.26 -13.97
CA ILE A 137 8.32 -0.85 -13.90
C ILE A 137 8.66 -1.41 -15.28
N LEU A 138 9.81 -1.02 -15.81
CA LEU A 138 10.31 -1.44 -17.11
C LEU A 138 11.16 -2.71 -16.99
N ASP A 139 11.37 -3.42 -18.10
CA ASP A 139 12.11 -4.68 -18.13
C ASP A 139 13.57 -4.56 -17.66
N ASN A 140 14.15 -3.37 -17.76
CA ASN A 140 15.50 -3.06 -17.28
C ASN A 140 15.55 -2.74 -15.76
N GLY A 141 14.42 -2.88 -15.04
CA GLY A 141 14.31 -2.58 -13.62
C GLY A 141 14.18 -1.09 -13.27
N SER A 142 14.24 -0.19 -14.26
CA SER A 142 13.91 1.22 -14.07
C SER A 142 12.38 1.41 -14.00
N ALA A 143 11.94 2.63 -13.70
CA ALA A 143 10.52 2.93 -13.68
C ALA A 143 10.19 4.22 -14.43
N LYS A 144 8.96 4.25 -14.94
CA LYS A 144 8.38 5.37 -15.67
C LYS A 144 7.23 5.93 -14.85
N TRP A 145 7.22 7.27 -14.72
CA TRP A 145 6.19 8.03 -14.03
C TRP A 145 5.54 9.01 -14.99
N VAL A 146 4.24 8.87 -15.26
CA VAL A 146 3.51 9.74 -16.19
C VAL A 146 2.27 10.31 -15.55
N LEU A 147 2.22 11.63 -15.47
CA LEU A 147 1.00 12.35 -15.16
C LEU A 147 0.04 12.26 -16.36
N PHE A 148 -1.21 11.84 -16.14
CA PHE A 148 -2.20 11.71 -17.20
C PHE A 148 -3.52 12.46 -16.93
N SER A 149 -3.75 12.94 -15.71
CA SER A 149 -4.88 13.83 -15.40
C SER A 149 -4.54 14.80 -14.28
N ARG A 150 -5.06 16.02 -14.36
CA ARG A 150 -5.03 17.05 -13.31
C ARG A 150 -6.47 17.47 -13.00
N PHE A 151 -6.73 17.85 -11.76
CA PHE A 151 -8.02 18.34 -11.29
C PHE A 151 -7.84 19.68 -10.58
#